data_AF-A0AA40MHA7-F1
#
_entry.id   AF-A0AA40MHA7-F1
#
_cell.length_a   1.000
_cell.length_b   1.000
_cell.length_c   1.000
_cell.angle_alpha   90.00
_cell.angle_beta   90.00
_cell.angle_gamma   90.00
#
_symmetry.space_group_name_H-M   'P 1'
#
loop_
_entity.id
_entity.type
_entity.pdbx_description
1 polymer ?
#
loop_
_entity_poly.entity_id
_entity_poly.type
_entity_poly.pdbx_seq_one_letter_code
_entity_poly.pdbx_strand_id
1 'polypeptide(L)'
;MKGVPSHMLDAEALSGWSGCASPCGDDPRLWVTKGTRSGDGESQDFSLAEVVDAGLRAKIVGLDGGDFDRVIGDCVTDILEQLRDLL
;
A
#
# COMPACT_ATOMS: atom_id res chain seq x y z
N MET A 1 5.26 -13.95 4.40
CA MET A 1 4.93 -12.69 3.70
C MET A 1 6.20 -11.89 3.58
N LYS A 2 6.61 -11.47 2.38
CA LYS A 2 7.79 -10.63 2.18
C LYS A 2 7.37 -9.18 2.37
N GLY A 3 7.85 -8.52 3.42
CA GLY A 3 7.56 -7.11 3.69
C GLY A 3 8.05 -6.20 2.57
N VAL A 4 7.38 -5.06 2.38
CA VAL A 4 7.77 -4.05 1.40
C VAL A 4 9.18 -3.55 1.73
N PRO A 5 10.16 -3.67 0.82
CA PRO A 5 11.52 -3.24 1.08
C PRO A 5 11.62 -1.74 1.38
N SER A 6 12.35 -1.37 2.43
CA SER A 6 12.48 0.01 2.92
C SER A 6 13.00 1.02 1.88
N HIS A 7 13.75 0.56 0.88
CA HIS A 7 14.25 1.40 -0.22
C HIS A 7 13.16 1.85 -1.20
N MET A 8 11.97 1.25 -1.17
CA MET A 8 10.81 1.72 -1.94
C MET A 8 10.15 2.96 -1.32
N LEU A 9 10.54 3.35 -0.10
CA LEU A 9 10.01 4.53 0.61
C LEU A 9 10.90 5.77 0.45
N ASP A 10 12.01 5.68 -0.29
CA ASP A 10 12.98 6.77 -0.47
C ASP A 10 12.70 7.56 -1.74
N ALA A 11 12.36 8.84 -1.61
CA ALA A 11 11.86 9.67 -2.69
C ALA A 11 12.91 9.95 -3.80
N GLU A 12 14.21 9.93 -3.46
CA GLU A 12 15.28 10.11 -4.45
C GLU A 12 15.53 8.85 -5.30
N ALA A 13 15.16 7.66 -4.80
CA ALA A 13 15.21 6.41 -5.54
C ALA A 13 14.05 6.27 -6.57
N LEU A 14 13.08 7.19 -6.55
CA LEU A 14 11.85 7.14 -7.36
C LEU A 14 12.00 7.71 -8.78
N SER A 15 13.18 8.15 -9.22
CA SER A 15 13.35 8.63 -10.61
C SER A 15 12.96 7.53 -11.60
N GLY A 16 11.88 7.74 -12.35
CA GLY A 16 11.34 6.77 -13.31
C GLY A 16 10.32 5.77 -12.75
N TRP A 17 9.86 5.91 -11.51
CA TRP A 17 8.73 5.16 -10.97
C TRP A 17 7.42 5.95 -11.11
N SER A 18 6.33 5.24 -11.39
CA SER A 18 4.96 5.77 -11.42
C SER A 18 4.03 4.78 -10.74
N GLY A 19 2.94 5.27 -10.17
CA GLY A 19 1.98 4.44 -9.44
C GLY A 19 0.55 4.79 -9.80
N CYS A 20 -0.32 3.79 -9.81
CA CYS A 20 -1.76 3.94 -9.96
C CYS A 20 -2.45 2.98 -8.99
N ALA A 21 -3.54 3.41 -8.38
CA ALA A 21 -4.40 2.55 -7.59
C ALA A 21 -5.73 2.33 -8.33
N SER A 22 -6.25 1.11 -8.29
CA SER A 22 -7.66 0.86 -8.54
C SER A 22 -8.33 0.57 -7.21
N PRO A 23 -8.98 1.58 -6.61
CA PRO A 23 -9.69 1.40 -5.35
C PRO A 23 -11.08 0.75 -5.51
N CYS A 24 -11.50 0.45 -6.76
CA CYS A 24 -12.81 -0.13 -7.05
C CYS A 24 -12.78 -1.67 -6.95
N GLY A 25 -13.89 -2.25 -6.48
CA GLY A 25 -14.12 -3.69 -6.45
C GLY A 25 -13.84 -4.35 -5.10
N ASP A 26 -13.93 -5.69 -5.09
CA ASP A 26 -13.78 -6.48 -3.86
C ASP A 26 -12.31 -6.60 -3.40
N ASP A 27 -11.35 -6.48 -4.33
CA ASP A 27 -9.91 -6.51 -4.07
C ASP A 27 -9.22 -5.27 -4.69
N PRO A 28 -9.23 -4.12 -3.98
CA PRO A 28 -8.56 -2.91 -4.46
C PRO A 28 -7.05 -3.10 -4.56
N ARG A 29 -6.45 -2.58 -5.64
CA ARG A 29 -5.05 -2.85 -6.03
C ARG A 29 -4.22 -1.58 -6.15
N LEU A 30 -2.91 -1.71 -5.92
CA LEU A 30 -1.90 -0.70 -6.20
C LEU A 30 -0.86 -1.26 -7.18
N TRP A 31 -0.68 -0.60 -8.32
CA TRP A 31 0.39 -0.89 -9.27
C TRP A 31 1.50 0.14 -9.18
N VAL A 32 2.73 -0.33 -9.20
CA VAL A 32 3.93 0.49 -9.22
C VAL A 32 4.80 0.03 -10.37
N THR A 33 5.07 0.93 -11.32
CA THR A 33 5.80 0.63 -12.55
C THR A 33 7.08 1.46 -12.63
N LYS A 34 8.20 0.81 -12.94
CA LYS A 34 9.48 1.47 -13.23
C LYS A 34 9.72 1.47 -14.73
N GLY A 35 9.85 2.64 -15.34
CA GLY A 35 10.23 2.73 -16.75
C GLY A 35 9.66 3.96 -17.44
N THR A 36 10.38 4.46 -18.44
CA THR A 36 10.00 5.63 -19.23
C THR A 36 9.21 5.29 -20.48
N ARG A 37 8.98 4.00 -20.78
CA ARG A 37 8.19 3.50 -21.93
C ARG A 37 7.46 2.20 -21.61
N SER A 38 6.24 2.10 -22.13
CA SER A 38 5.41 0.90 -22.09
C SER A 38 6.16 -0.31 -22.67
N GLY A 39 6.31 -1.38 -21.88
CA GLY A 39 6.75 -2.69 -22.37
C GLY A 39 8.00 -3.28 -21.70
N ASP A 40 8.94 -2.45 -21.23
CA ASP A 40 10.26 -2.90 -20.72
C ASP A 40 10.48 -2.60 -19.23
N GLY A 41 9.40 -2.36 -18.48
CA GLY A 41 9.45 -1.90 -17.08
C GLY A 41 9.22 -3.00 -16.04
N GLU A 42 9.82 -2.84 -14.86
CA GLU A 42 9.45 -3.62 -13.68
C GLU A 42 8.06 -3.16 -13.22
N SER A 43 7.07 -4.06 -13.26
CA SER A 43 5.73 -3.81 -12.73
C SER A 43 5.50 -4.65 -11.49
N GLN A 44 5.07 -4.01 -10.42
CA GLN A 44 4.66 -4.65 -9.18
C GLN A 44 3.18 -4.36 -8.92
N ASP A 45 2.48 -5.36 -8.40
CA ASP A 45 1.06 -5.32 -8.09
C ASP A 45 0.86 -5.75 -6.64
N PHE A 46 0.21 -4.90 -5.85
CA PHE A 46 -0.01 -5.09 -4.42
C PHE A 46 -1.50 -5.00 -4.09
N SER A 47 -1.95 -5.77 -3.10
CA SER A 47 -3.25 -5.50 -2.48
C SER A 47 -3.18 -4.16 -1.75
N LEU A 48 -4.17 -3.29 -1.96
CA LEU A 48 -4.23 -2.00 -1.27
C LEU A 48 -4.33 -2.20 0.24
N ALA A 49 -5.02 -3.26 0.70
CA ALA A 49 -5.12 -3.63 2.10
C ALA A 49 -3.74 -3.91 2.72
N GLU A 50 -2.90 -4.69 2.04
CA GLU A 50 -1.55 -5.03 2.51
C GLU A 50 -0.64 -3.80 2.56
N VAL A 51 -0.75 -2.90 1.57
CA VAL A 51 0.03 -1.66 1.54
C VAL A 51 -0.36 -0.73 2.68
N VAL A 52 -1.66 -0.57 2.93
CA VAL A 52 -2.17 0.25 4.04
C VAL A 52 -1.78 -0.36 5.38
N ASP A 53 -1.95 -1.68 5.59
CA ASP A 53 -1.50 -2.38 6.80
C ASP A 53 0.00 -2.14 7.07
N ALA A 54 0.85 -2.39 6.08
CA ALA A 54 2.30 -2.18 6.22
C ALA A 54 2.65 -0.72 6.54
N GLY A 55 1.98 0.24 5.89
CA GLY A 55 2.16 1.67 6.13
C GLY A 55 1.75 2.08 7.55
N LEU A 56 0.59 1.61 8.01
CA LEU A 56 0.10 1.87 9.36
C LEU A 56 1.02 1.25 10.41
N ARG A 57 1.47 0.01 10.21
CA ARG A 57 2.41 -0.67 11.11
C ARG A 57 3.76 0.05 11.21
N ALA A 58 4.22 0.67 10.13
CA ALA A 58 5.45 1.44 10.12
C ALA A 58 5.32 2.82 10.81
N LYS A 59 4.10 3.34 10.96
CA LYS A 59 3.84 4.71 11.46
C LYS A 59 3.27 4.75 12.87
N ILE A 60 2.45 3.78 13.25
CA ILE A 60 1.85 3.70 14.58
C ILE A 60 2.84 3.07 15.54
N VAL A 61 3.11 3.74 16.66
CA VAL A 61 4.05 3.30 17.69
C VAL A 61 3.41 3.49 19.08
N GLY A 62 3.86 2.70 20.06
CA GLY A 62 3.45 2.88 21.47
C GLY A 62 2.17 2.13 21.90
N LEU A 63 1.61 1.28 21.04
CA LEU A 63 0.58 0.30 21.42
C LEU A 63 1.21 -1.04 21.82
N ASP A 64 0.54 -1.79 22.69
CA ASP A 64 0.92 -3.18 22.96
C ASP A 64 0.51 -4.09 21.79
N GLY A 65 1.09 -5.30 21.70
CA GLY A 65 0.92 -6.16 20.52
C GLY A 65 -0.52 -6.60 20.24
N GLY A 66 -1.35 -6.76 21.28
CA GLY A 66 -2.75 -7.18 21.12
C GLY A 66 -3.65 -6.05 20.63
N ASP A 67 -3.49 -4.86 21.22
CA ASP A 67 -4.20 -3.65 20.78
C ASP A 67 -3.70 -3.16 19.43
N PHE A 68 -2.42 -3.34 19.13
CA PHE A 68 -1.81 -2.93 17.86
C PHE A 68 -2.44 -3.67 16.68
N ASP A 69 -2.47 -5.01 16.69
CA ASP A 69 -3.03 -5.77 15.57
C ASP A 69 -4.52 -5.47 15.36
N ARG A 70 -5.28 -5.27 16.44
CA ARG A 70 -6.70 -4.91 16.36
C ARG A 70 -6.91 -3.53 15.76
N VAL A 71 -6.20 -2.51 16.28
CA VAL A 71 -6.33 -1.12 15.81
C VAL A 71 -5.93 -1.00 14.34
N ILE A 72 -4.85 -1.68 13.92
CA ILE A 72 -4.43 -1.69 12.52
C ILE A 72 -5.51 -2.33 11.64
N GLY A 73 -6.05 -3.49 12.04
CA GLY A 73 -7.11 -4.17 11.29
C GLY A 73 -8.39 -3.34 11.14
N ASP A 74 -8.83 -2.69 12.21
CA ASP A 74 -9.97 -1.79 12.20
C ASP A 74 -9.71 -0.60 11.25
N CYS A 75 -8.53 0.02 11.34
CA CYS A 75 -8.15 1.13 10.47
C CYS A 75 -8.09 0.75 8.98
N VAL A 76 -7.53 -0.41 8.64
CA VAL A 76 -7.49 -0.90 7.25
C VAL A 76 -8.90 -1.08 6.71
N THR A 77 -9.79 -1.68 7.51
CA THR A 77 -11.19 -1.91 7.12
C THR A 77 -11.91 -0.59 6.86
N ASP A 78 -11.86 0.35 7.81
CA ASP A 78 -12.51 1.64 7.72
C ASP A 78 -12.04 2.45 6.50
N ILE A 79 -10.72 2.43 6.21
CA ILE A 79 -10.16 3.13 5.06
C ILE A 79 -10.69 2.54 3.75
N LEU A 80 -10.74 1.22 3.62
CA LEU A 80 -11.21 0.57 2.40
C LEU A 80 -12.72 0.74 2.19
N GLU A 81 -13.50 0.75 3.27
CA GLU A 81 -14.94 1.05 3.22
C GLU A 81 -15.19 2.50 2.78
N GLN A 82 -14.49 3.47 3.38
CA GLN A 82 -14.60 4.88 2.98
C GLN A 82 -14.19 5.10 1.53
N LEU A 83 -13.15 4.40 1.04
CA LEU A 83 -12.76 4.48 -0.35
C LEU A 83 -13.84 3.94 -1.29
N ARG A 84 -14.54 2.84 -0.93
CA ARG A 84 -15.67 2.33 -1.71
C ARG A 84 -16.83 3.31 -1.75
N ASP A 85 -17.16 3.95 -0.64
CA ASP A 85 -18.27 4.90 -0.56
C ASP A 85 -18.05 6.17 -1.40
N LEU A 86 -16.79 6.48 -1.74
CA LEU A 86 -16.41 7.67 -2.52
C LEU A 86 -16.38 7.44 -4.05
N LEU A 87 -16.54 6.21 -4.52
CA LEU A 87 -16.35 5.79 -5.93
C LEU A 87 -17.66 5.34 -6.59
#